data_AF-A0A4S2JP18-F1
#
_entry.id   AF-A0A4S2JP18-F1
#
_cell.length_a   1.000
_cell.length_b   1.000
_cell.length_c   1.000
_cell.angle_alpha   90.00
_cell.angle_beta   90.00
_cell.angle_gamma   90.00
#
_symmetry.space_group_name_H-M   'P 1'
#
loop_
_entity.id
_entity.type
_entity.pdbx_description
1 polymer ?
#
loop_
_entity_poly.entity_id
_entity_poly.type
_entity_poly.pdbx_seq_one_letter_code
_entity_poly.pdbx_strand_id
1 'polypeptide(L)'
;MATKLKENIWNLFTIKGTKATCKTCNTTIAHFKDVRNLKIHRSRGCKIAVERANIWSQFVREGEVATCRRCNREIKHHNDIRKLKQHLSGQRCKSASCDLPPSSVRDSNLDLNEPSKVQYEQAYRYLDNRKKKWRKMTSNYTLYA
;
A
#
# COMPACT_ATOMS: atom_id res chain seq x y z
N MET A 1 13.77 8.79 -41.03
CA MET A 1 14.94 9.18 -40.23
C MET A 1 14.45 9.67 -38.87
N ALA A 2 14.78 8.98 -37.78
CA ALA A 2 14.51 9.45 -36.42
C ALA A 2 15.67 9.01 -35.54
N THR A 3 16.69 9.87 -35.41
CA THR A 3 17.70 9.73 -34.37
C THR A 3 16.97 9.94 -33.05
N LYS A 4 16.63 8.83 -32.37
CA LYS A 4 16.25 8.87 -30.95
C LYS A 4 17.38 9.59 -30.24
N LEU A 5 17.18 10.88 -29.96
CA LEU A 5 18.07 11.64 -29.09
C LEU A 5 18.35 10.74 -27.89
N LYS A 6 19.63 10.53 -27.58
CA LYS A 6 20.03 9.98 -26.29
C LYS A 6 19.53 10.98 -25.24
N GLU A 7 18.27 10.83 -24.84
CA GLU A 7 17.65 11.66 -23.83
C GLU A 7 18.53 11.60 -22.60
N ASN A 8 19.03 12.77 -22.21
CA ASN A 8 19.84 12.90 -21.01
C ASN A 8 19.06 12.29 -19.86
N ILE A 9 19.66 11.28 -19.22
CA ILE A 9 18.97 10.48 -18.19
C ILE A 9 18.44 11.37 -17.07
N TRP A 10 19.12 12.47 -16.77
CA TRP A 10 18.72 13.45 -15.77
C TRP A 10 17.36 14.10 -16.05
N ASN A 11 16.95 14.24 -17.32
CA ASN A 11 15.66 14.84 -17.67
C ASN A 11 14.47 14.00 -17.20
N LEU A 12 14.68 12.70 -16.95
CA LEU A 12 13.67 11.75 -16.48
C LEU A 12 13.50 11.77 -14.94
N PHE A 13 14.31 12.56 -14.23
CA PHE A 13 14.30 12.61 -12.78
C PHE A 13 14.14 14.05 -12.27
N THR A 14 13.55 14.18 -11.09
CA THR A 14 13.53 15.41 -10.30
C THR A 14 14.56 15.27 -9.18
N ILE A 15 15.60 16.10 -9.21
CA ILE A 15 16.74 16.04 -8.29
C ILE A 15 16.45 16.90 -7.05
N LYS A 16 16.66 16.35 -5.86
CA LYS A 16 16.59 17.06 -4.57
C LYS A 16 17.75 16.60 -3.69
N GLY A 17 18.82 17.41 -3.63
CA GLY A 17 20.05 17.06 -2.91
C GLY A 17 20.71 15.79 -3.48
N THR A 18 20.97 14.80 -2.63
CA THR A 18 21.58 13.50 -3.00
C THR A 18 20.56 12.46 -3.48
N LYS A 19 19.30 12.86 -3.69
CA LYS A 19 18.20 11.98 -4.10
C LYS A 19 17.60 12.43 -5.42
N ALA A 20 17.27 11.48 -6.28
CA ALA A 20 16.62 11.70 -7.56
C ALA A 20 15.30 10.93 -7.59
N THR A 21 14.20 11.59 -7.95
CA THR A 21 12.87 10.99 -8.03
C THR A 21 12.51 10.76 -9.48
N CYS A 22 12.22 9.52 -9.88
CA CYS A 22 11.81 9.22 -11.24
C CYS A 22 10.45 9.85 -11.54
N LYS A 23 10.34 10.65 -12.61
CA LYS A 23 9.08 11.31 -12.98
C LYS A 23 7.98 10.34 -13.42
N THR A 24 8.35 9.14 -13.88
CA THR A 24 7.41 8.13 -14.38
C THR A 24 6.81 7.27 -13.28
N CYS A 25 7.64 6.80 -12.34
CA CYS A 25 7.21 5.86 -11.31
C CYS A 25 7.25 6.43 -9.88
N ASN A 26 7.60 7.72 -9.73
CA ASN A 26 7.74 8.42 -8.45
C ASN A 26 8.66 7.75 -7.42
N THR A 27 9.52 6.81 -7.85
CA THR A 27 10.49 6.16 -6.95
C THR A 27 11.66 7.10 -6.72
N THR A 28 12.00 7.32 -5.45
CA THR A 28 13.20 8.07 -5.05
C THR A 28 14.40 7.14 -4.95
N ILE A 29 15.50 7.54 -5.57
CA ILE A 29 16.74 6.79 -5.67
C ILE A 29 17.87 7.66 -5.13
N ALA A 30 18.73 7.10 -4.29
CA ALA A 30 19.96 7.78 -3.91
C ALA A 30 20.93 7.81 -5.11
N HIS A 31 21.41 9.00 -5.44
CA HIS A 31 22.43 9.20 -6.47
C HIS A 31 23.63 9.90 -5.84
N PHE A 32 24.62 9.11 -5.42
CA PHE A 32 25.88 9.64 -4.92
C PHE A 32 26.84 9.76 -6.12
N LYS A 33 26.77 10.89 -6.83
CA LYS A 33 27.62 11.28 -7.98
C LYS A 33 27.60 10.35 -9.22
N ASP A 34 27.12 9.11 -9.13
CA ASP A 34 27.06 8.16 -10.24
C ASP A 34 25.63 8.03 -10.83
N VAL A 35 25.55 8.04 -12.16
CA VAL A 35 24.35 7.81 -12.96
C VAL A 35 23.96 6.33 -13.06
N ARG A 36 24.82 5.40 -12.61
CA ARG A 36 24.62 3.95 -12.71
C ARG A 36 23.28 3.51 -12.11
N ASN A 37 22.94 4.01 -10.93
CA ASN A 37 21.66 3.69 -10.28
C ASN A 37 20.46 4.18 -11.09
N LEU A 38 20.57 5.36 -11.70
CA LEU A 38 19.53 5.92 -12.57
C LEU A 38 19.38 5.09 -13.85
N LYS A 39 20.48 4.61 -14.43
CA LYS A 39 20.48 3.74 -15.62
C LYS A 39 19.84 2.39 -15.33
N ILE A 40 20.20 1.76 -14.21
CA ILE A 40 19.60 0.48 -13.77
C ILE A 40 18.10 0.66 -13.51
N HIS A 41 17.72 1.77 -12.89
CA HIS A 41 16.31 2.07 -12.70
C HIS A 41 15.58 2.28 -14.03
N ARG A 42 16.13 3.07 -14.95
CA ARG A 42 15.53 3.27 -16.29
C ARG A 42 15.35 1.95 -17.03
N SER A 43 16.32 1.04 -16.97
CA SER A 43 16.27 -0.21 -17.72
C SER A 43 15.29 -1.24 -17.12
N ARG A 44 15.23 -1.35 -15.78
CA ARG A 44 14.46 -2.41 -15.10
C ARG A 44 13.60 -1.90 -13.95
N GLY A 45 14.15 -1.03 -13.09
CA GLY A 45 13.49 -0.60 -11.86
C GLY A 45 12.16 0.15 -12.08
N CYS A 46 12.09 1.01 -13.11
CA CYS A 46 10.93 1.84 -13.39
C CYS A 46 9.72 0.99 -13.80
N LYS A 47 9.92 0.01 -14.68
CA LYS A 47 8.85 -0.89 -15.13
C LYS A 47 8.29 -1.70 -13.96
N ILE A 48 9.17 -2.24 -13.12
CA ILE A 48 8.79 -3.00 -11.92
C ILE A 48 8.03 -2.11 -10.92
N ALA A 49 8.45 -0.87 -10.72
CA ALA A 49 7.77 0.07 -9.82
C ALA A 49 6.36 0.42 -10.32
N VAL A 50 6.21 0.71 -11.62
CA VAL A 50 4.90 0.98 -12.23
C VAL A 50 3.99 -0.25 -12.14
N GLU A 51 4.49 -1.43 -12.49
CA GLU A 51 3.73 -2.68 -12.39
C GLU A 51 3.28 -2.94 -10.95
N ARG A 52 4.18 -2.75 -9.97
CA ARG A 52 3.86 -2.89 -8.55
C ARG A 52 2.76 -1.92 -8.15
N ALA A 53 2.84 -0.65 -8.53
CA ALA A 53 1.80 0.34 -8.24
C ALA A 53 0.45 -0.03 -8.87
N ASN A 54 0.45 -0.49 -10.12
CA ASN A 54 -0.75 -0.94 -10.82
C ASN A 54 -1.39 -2.17 -10.17
N ILE A 55 -0.60 -3.11 -9.66
CA ILE A 55 -1.12 -4.24 -8.90
C ILE A 55 -1.76 -3.72 -7.60
N TRP A 56 -1.06 -2.88 -6.84
CA TRP A 56 -1.56 -2.36 -5.56
C TRP A 56 -2.81 -1.50 -5.68
N SER A 57 -3.04 -0.82 -6.82
CA SER A 57 -4.28 -0.07 -7.04
C SER A 57 -5.53 -0.95 -7.04
N GLN A 58 -5.38 -2.26 -7.30
CA GLN A 58 -6.49 -3.23 -7.30
C GLN A 58 -6.77 -3.85 -5.92
N PHE A 59 -5.98 -3.51 -4.90
CA PHE A 59 -6.12 -4.05 -3.55
C PHE A 59 -6.26 -2.95 -2.49
N VAL A 60 -6.83 -3.30 -1.36
CA VAL A 60 -6.75 -2.56 -0.10
C VAL A 60 -5.75 -3.30 0.78
N ARG A 61 -4.75 -2.59 1.33
CA ARG A 61 -3.70 -3.22 2.15
C ARG A 61 -3.96 -2.97 3.63
N GLU A 62 -3.96 -4.05 4.40
CA GLU A 62 -4.08 -4.05 5.86
C GLU A 62 -3.02 -4.99 6.44
N GLY A 63 -1.87 -4.43 6.84
CA GLY A 63 -0.74 -5.21 7.34
C GLY A 63 -0.17 -6.18 6.29
N GLU A 64 -0.23 -7.49 6.59
CA GLU A 64 0.18 -8.58 5.70
C GLU A 64 -0.97 -9.16 4.86
N VAL A 65 -2.14 -8.52 4.89
CA VAL A 65 -3.32 -8.95 4.13
C VAL A 65 -3.68 -7.89 3.10
N ALA A 66 -4.01 -8.34 1.89
CA ALA A 66 -4.48 -7.51 0.80
C ALA A 66 -5.84 -8.01 0.34
N THR A 67 -6.83 -7.14 0.39
CA THR A 67 -8.21 -7.43 -0.03
C THR A 67 -8.39 -6.97 -1.46
N CYS A 68 -8.75 -7.89 -2.36
CA CYS A 68 -9.00 -7.54 -3.75
C CYS A 68 -10.26 -6.68 -3.89
N ARG A 69 -10.16 -5.51 -4.52
CA ARG A 69 -11.30 -4.60 -4.71
C ARG A 69 -12.39 -5.16 -5.63
N ARG A 70 -12.10 -6.17 -6.44
CA ARG A 70 -13.05 -6.73 -7.42
C ARG A 70 -13.87 -7.90 -6.90
N CYS A 71 -13.29 -8.71 -6.01
CA CYS A 71 -13.93 -9.93 -5.51
C CYS A 71 -13.92 -10.05 -3.98
N ASN A 72 -13.44 -9.01 -3.28
CA ASN A 72 -13.33 -8.92 -1.83
C ASN A 72 -12.56 -10.07 -1.15
N ARG A 73 -11.78 -10.84 -1.92
CA ARG A 73 -10.98 -11.93 -1.39
C ARG A 73 -9.74 -11.36 -0.69
N GLU A 74 -9.52 -11.81 0.53
CA GLU A 74 -8.31 -11.56 1.28
C GLU A 74 -7.17 -12.46 0.81
N ILE A 75 -6.00 -11.87 0.61
CA ILE A 75 -4.80 -12.57 0.17
C ILE A 75 -3.66 -12.19 1.11
N LYS A 76 -3.12 -13.19 1.81
CA LYS A 76 -1.91 -13.02 2.61
C LYS A 76 -0.71 -12.73 1.71
N HIS A 77 -0.06 -11.59 1.92
CA HIS A 77 1.15 -11.15 1.23
C HIS A 77 2.26 -10.82 2.23
N HIS A 78 3.38 -11.54 2.16
CA HIS A 78 4.58 -11.20 2.94
C HIS A 78 5.46 -10.25 2.13
N ASN A 79 4.94 -9.05 1.84
CA ASN A 79 5.55 -8.04 0.94
C ASN A 79 5.84 -8.48 -0.51
N ASP A 80 5.44 -9.70 -0.88
CA ASP A 80 5.54 -10.25 -2.23
C ASP A 80 4.26 -9.97 -3.04
N ILE A 81 4.44 -9.48 -4.27
CA ILE A 81 3.36 -9.17 -5.21
C ILE A 81 3.01 -10.34 -6.13
N ARG A 82 3.78 -11.44 -6.14
CA ARG A 82 3.54 -12.59 -7.04
C ARG A 82 2.15 -13.20 -6.84
N LYS A 83 1.73 -13.38 -5.58
CA LYS A 83 0.38 -13.91 -5.26
C LYS A 83 -0.72 -12.97 -5.73
N LEU A 84 -0.54 -11.66 -5.56
CA LEU A 84 -1.48 -10.64 -6.00
C LEU A 84 -1.56 -10.59 -7.53
N LYS A 85 -0.41 -10.65 -8.21
CA LYS A 85 -0.34 -10.73 -9.67
C LYS A 85 -1.03 -11.98 -10.20
N GLN A 86 -0.75 -13.15 -9.61
CA GLN A 86 -1.38 -14.42 -9.98
C GLN A 86 -2.90 -14.37 -9.78
N HIS A 87 -3.36 -13.71 -8.71
CA HIS A 87 -4.78 -13.51 -8.49
C HIS A 87 -5.43 -12.67 -9.60
N LEU A 88 -4.80 -11.55 -10.00
CA LEU A 88 -5.29 -10.68 -11.07
C LEU A 88 -5.22 -11.32 -12.46
N SER A 89 -4.14 -12.06 -12.76
CA SER A 89 -3.95 -12.71 -14.06
C SER A 89 -4.76 -13.99 -14.21
N GLY A 90 -5.14 -14.61 -13.10
CA GLY A 90 -5.92 -15.84 -13.09
C GLY A 90 -7.42 -15.56 -13.18
N GLN A 91 -8.17 -16.58 -13.59
CA GLN A 91 -9.63 -16.64 -13.46
C GLN A 91 -10.11 -16.71 -11.99
N ARG A 92 -9.22 -16.51 -11.01
CA ARG A 92 -9.53 -16.51 -9.57
C ARG A 92 -10.13 -15.19 -9.10
N CYS A 93 -10.00 -14.14 -9.92
CA CYS A 93 -10.70 -12.88 -9.76
C CYS A 93 -11.97 -12.85 -10.64
N LYS A 94 -12.74 -13.96 -10.66
CA LYS A 94 -14.06 -14.00 -11.30
C LYS A 94 -15.07 -13.39 -10.34
N SER A 95 -15.53 -12.19 -10.68
CA SER A 95 -16.47 -11.34 -9.95
C SER A 95 -17.93 -11.85 -9.96
N ALA A 96 -18.17 -13.16 -9.96
CA ALA A 96 -19.49 -13.72 -10.30
C ALA A 96 -20.12 -14.68 -9.28
N SER A 97 -19.62 -14.78 -8.05
CA SER A 97 -20.35 -15.53 -7.00
C SER A 97 -20.12 -14.95 -5.61
N CYS A 98 -20.28 -13.64 -5.46
CA CYS A 98 -20.20 -12.95 -4.17
C CYS A 98 -21.59 -12.74 -3.52
N ASP A 99 -22.59 -13.56 -3.88
CA ASP A 99 -23.87 -13.64 -3.15
C ASP A 99 -23.95 -14.84 -2.20
N LEU A 100 -22.88 -15.61 -2.05
CA LEU A 100 -22.83 -16.64 -1.02
C LEU A 100 -22.02 -16.14 0.18
N PRO A 101 -22.66 -15.92 1.35
CA PRO A 101 -21.91 -15.79 2.60
C PRO A 101 -21.02 -17.03 2.77
N PRO A 102 -19.92 -16.92 3.55
CA PRO A 102 -18.95 -18.00 3.70
C PRO A 102 -19.63 -19.26 4.25
N SER A 103 -20.01 -20.17 3.35
CA SER A 103 -20.49 -21.52 3.66
C SER A 103 -19.29 -22.40 4.02
N SER A 104 -18.75 -22.16 5.20
CA SER A 104 -17.87 -23.10 5.89
C SER A 104 -17.87 -22.82 7.39
N VAL A 105 -19.03 -22.95 8.01
CA VAL A 105 -19.08 -23.45 9.38
C VAL A 105 -19.99 -24.67 9.35
N ARG A 106 -19.37 -25.85 9.35
CA ARG A 106 -20.04 -27.05 9.87
C ARG A 106 -20.26 -26.79 11.35
N ASP A 107 -21.52 -26.89 11.75
CA ASP A 107 -21.98 -26.76 13.12
C ASP A 107 -21.06 -27.46 14.13
N SER A 108 -20.61 -26.68 15.09
CA SER A 108 -20.38 -27.12 16.46
C SER A 108 -20.42 -25.86 17.32
N ASN A 109 -21.59 -25.58 17.88
CA ASN A 109 -21.85 -24.76 19.08
C ASN A 109 -20.78 -23.72 19.43
N LEU A 110 -21.00 -22.45 19.04
CA LEU A 110 -20.45 -21.33 19.79
C LEU A 110 -21.52 -20.25 19.91
N ASP A 111 -21.96 -20.07 21.16
CA ASP A 111 -22.76 -18.98 21.67
C ASP A 111 -22.33 -17.64 21.03
N LEU A 112 -23.24 -17.04 20.26
CA LEU A 112 -23.11 -15.66 19.79
C LEU A 112 -23.27 -14.74 20.99
N ASN A 113 -22.17 -14.54 21.71
CA ASN A 113 -22.06 -13.43 22.64
C ASN A 113 -21.86 -12.16 21.79
N GLU A 114 -22.97 -11.54 21.41
CA GLU A 114 -23.00 -10.20 20.85
C GLU A 114 -22.14 -9.29 21.74
N PRO A 115 -21.08 -8.64 21.22
CA PRO A 115 -20.33 -7.67 22.00
C PRO A 115 -21.27 -6.52 22.34
N SER A 116 -21.72 -6.51 23.61
CA SER A 116 -22.67 -5.51 24.10
C SER A 116 -22.20 -4.09 23.75
N LYS A 117 -23.16 -3.21 23.48
CA LYS A 117 -22.98 -1.77 23.20
C LYS A 117 -21.98 -1.07 24.14
N VAL A 118 -21.81 -1.60 25.36
CA VAL A 118 -20.84 -1.17 26.38
C VAL A 118 -19.38 -1.29 25.92
N GLN A 119 -19.02 -2.34 25.17
CA GLN A 119 -17.65 -2.54 24.68
C GLN A 119 -17.28 -1.52 23.60
N TYR A 120 -18.24 -1.13 22.76
CA TYR A 120 -18.04 -0.10 21.75
C TYR A 120 -17.85 1.29 22.38
N GLU A 121 -18.64 1.61 23.42
CA GLU A 121 -18.48 2.88 24.14
C GLU A 121 -17.14 2.99 24.88
N GLN A 122 -16.63 1.89 25.44
CA GLN A 122 -15.30 1.88 26.07
C GLN A 122 -14.18 2.13 25.06
N ALA A 123 -14.27 1.57 23.85
CA ALA A 123 -13.30 1.81 22.78
C ALA A 123 -13.29 3.29 22.33
N TYR A 124 -14.45 3.92 22.20
CA TYR A 124 -14.54 5.34 21.86
C TYR A 124 -13.98 6.27 22.95
N ARG A 125 -14.26 5.97 24.23
CA ARG A 125 -13.71 6.74 25.36
C ARG A 125 -12.18 6.67 25.43
N TYR A 126 -11.59 5.51 25.11
CA TYR A 126 -10.14 5.36 25.06
C TYR A 126 -9.50 6.21 23.96
N LEU A 127 -10.08 6.22 22.76
CA LEU A 127 -9.58 7.03 21.64
C LEU A 127 -9.70 8.54 21.91
N ASP A 128 -10.78 8.99 22.55
CA ASP A 128 -10.97 10.40 22.92
C ASP A 128 -9.96 10.87 23.96
N ASN A 129 -9.71 10.05 25.00
CA ASN A 129 -8.70 10.34 26.01
C ASN A 129 -7.29 10.41 25.42
N ARG A 130 -6.97 9.55 24.43
CA ARG A 130 -5.70 9.60 23.73
C ARG A 130 -5.55 10.89 22.93
N LYS A 131 -6.59 11.35 22.23
CA LYS A 131 -6.59 12.64 21.50
C LYS A 131 -6.40 13.83 22.44
N LYS A 132 -7.05 13.84 23.61
CA LYS A 132 -6.87 14.89 24.64
C LYS A 132 -5.45 14.92 25.20
N LYS A 133 -4.85 13.75 25.46
CA LYS A 133 -3.44 13.65 25.89
C LYS A 133 -2.48 14.22 24.86
N TRP A 134 -2.69 13.92 23.57
CA TRP A 134 -1.88 14.49 22.47
C TRP A 134 -1.97 16.02 22.41
N ARG A 135 -3.16 16.61 22.54
CA ARG A 135 -3.33 18.07 22.55
C ARG A 135 -2.60 18.75 23.70
N LYS A 136 -2.57 18.14 24.89
CA LYS A 136 -1.81 18.66 26.05
C LYS A 136 -0.30 18.57 25.83
N MET A 137 0.20 17.48 25.24
CA MET A 137 1.62 17.35 24.89
C MET A 137 2.06 18.41 23.86
N THR A 138 1.25 18.69 22.83
CA THR A 138 1.60 19.69 21.82
C THR A 138 1.52 21.13 22.34
N SER A 139 0.70 21.40 23.36
CA SER A 139 0.55 22.73 23.96
C SER A 139 1.70 23.14 24.88
N ASN A 140 2.47 22.19 25.41
CA ASN A 140 3.59 22.49 26.30
C ASN A 140 4.89 22.82 25.55
N TYR A 141 4.95 22.59 24.24
CA TYR A 141 6.13 22.89 23.41
C TYR A 141 6.14 24.31 22.81
N THR A 142 5.09 25.10 23.03
CA THR A 142 4.98 26.49 22.53
C THR A 142 5.34 27.56 23.57
N LEU A 143 5.87 27.19 24.75
CA LEU A 143 6.24 28.12 25.83
C LEU A 143 7.76 28.31 26.01
N TYR A 144 8.58 27.78 25.10
CA TYR A 144 10.03 28.00 25.03
C TYR A 144 10.44 28.56 23.66
N ALA A 145 9.76 29.63 23.23
CA ALA A 145 10.15 30.47 22.11
C ALA A 145 10.12 31.93 22.54
#